data_AF-A0A524D737-F1
#
_entry.id   AF-A0A524D737-F1
#
_cell.length_a   1.000
_cell.length_b   1.000
_cell.length_c   1.000
_cell.angle_alpha   90.00
_cell.angle_beta   90.00
_cell.angle_gamma   90.00
#
_symmetry.space_group_name_H-M   'P 1'
#
loop_
_entity.id
_entity.type
_entity.pdbx_description
1 polymer ?
#
loop_
_entity_poly.entity_id
_entity_poly.type
_entity_poly.pdbx_seq_one_letter_code
_entity_poly.pdbx_strand_id
1 'polypeptide(L)'
;MAELVKCKACGFTIEKGKLGEVCPACGVPKSAFEEYEPKISESRRKILDFHIHPILVHFPQAFSISLLFFILINLFFPNFLRTEILNSIYILSLLLPFVVLASILGGLLDGKIRFKKLNTPHLKKKIIVGIIFLILSWIQFIIVLLIPVDAVLIYLLFSNLGGVLCGGYLGLIGGTLLEAKLPN
;
A
#
# COMPACT_ATOMS: atom_id res chain seq x y z
N MET A 1 -25.21 9.24 17.55
CA MET A 1 -24.19 8.17 17.56
C MET A 1 -24.92 6.89 17.20
N ALA A 2 -24.42 6.10 16.25
CA ALA A 2 -25.09 4.84 15.92
C ALA A 2 -24.78 3.80 17.00
N GLU A 3 -25.80 3.28 17.68
CA GLU A 3 -25.63 2.18 18.64
C GLU A 3 -25.08 0.96 17.90
N LEU A 4 -23.91 0.47 18.32
CA LEU A 4 -23.27 -0.71 17.74
C LEU A 4 -23.54 -1.92 18.62
N VAL A 5 -23.67 -3.07 17.97
CA VAL A 5 -23.85 -4.36 18.62
C VAL A 5 -22.80 -5.34 18.12
N LYS A 6 -22.33 -6.21 18.99
CA LYS A 6 -21.31 -7.23 18.72
C LYS A 6 -21.87 -8.62 18.94
N CYS A 7 -21.62 -9.53 18.00
CA CYS A 7 -21.96 -10.94 18.14
C CYS A 7 -21.03 -11.61 19.16
N LYS A 8 -21.59 -12.24 20.21
CA LYS A 8 -20.80 -12.98 21.22
C LYS A 8 -20.07 -14.19 20.64
N ALA A 9 -20.66 -14.86 19.65
CA ALA A 9 -20.11 -16.09 19.08
C ALA A 9 -18.88 -15.88 18.17
N CYS A 10 -18.91 -14.88 17.28
CA CYS A 10 -17.85 -14.68 16.27
C CYS A 10 -17.19 -13.30 16.31
N GLY A 11 -17.66 -12.37 17.16
CA GLY A 11 -17.11 -11.03 17.27
C GLY A 11 -17.50 -10.04 16.16
N PHE A 12 -18.42 -10.39 15.26
CA PHE A 12 -18.95 -9.49 14.22
C PHE A 12 -19.62 -8.26 14.84
N THR A 13 -19.36 -7.05 14.31
CA THR A 13 -19.94 -5.80 14.80
C THR A 13 -20.76 -5.10 13.71
N ILE A 14 -21.94 -4.59 14.06
CA ILE A 14 -22.85 -3.90 13.15
C ILE A 14 -23.66 -2.83 13.90
N GLU A 15 -24.20 -1.84 13.17
CA GLU A 15 -25.18 -0.90 13.73
C GLU A 15 -26.45 -1.65 14.11
N LYS A 16 -26.98 -1.39 15.31
CA LYS A 16 -28.18 -2.04 15.87
C LYS A 16 -29.39 -1.94 14.93
N GLY A 17 -29.54 -0.80 14.24
CA GLY A 17 -30.60 -0.57 13.25
C GLY A 17 -30.46 -1.36 11.94
N LYS A 18 -29.27 -1.90 11.64
CA LYS A 18 -28.98 -2.72 10.44
C LYS A 18 -28.95 -4.22 10.74
N LEU A 19 -29.14 -4.62 12.00
CA LEU A 19 -29.11 -6.02 12.41
C LEU A 19 -30.46 -6.71 12.14
N GLY A 20 -30.47 -7.65 11.18
CA GLY A 20 -31.59 -8.56 10.92
C GLY A 20 -31.76 -9.65 11.99
N GLU A 21 -32.47 -10.73 11.66
CA GLU A 21 -32.81 -11.81 12.63
C GLU A 21 -31.63 -12.71 12.99
N VAL A 22 -30.62 -12.79 12.12
CA VAL A 22 -29.45 -13.65 12.28
C VAL A 22 -28.15 -12.87 12.03
N CYS A 23 -27.08 -13.31 12.69
CA CYS A 23 -25.74 -12.80 12.43
C CYS A 23 -25.34 -13.14 10.99
N PRO A 24 -25.03 -12.14 10.13
CA PRO A 24 -24.65 -12.39 8.74
C PRO A 24 -23.30 -13.12 8.62
N ALA A 25 -22.47 -13.10 9.66
CA ALA A 25 -21.16 -13.74 9.66
C ALA A 25 -21.17 -15.22 10.08
N CYS A 26 -22.03 -15.61 11.03
CA CYS A 26 -22.01 -16.96 11.61
C CYS A 26 -23.38 -17.61 11.84
N GLY A 27 -24.48 -16.92 11.50
CA GLY A 27 -25.84 -17.49 11.52
C GLY A 27 -26.51 -17.60 12.89
N VAL A 28 -25.86 -17.20 13.99
CA VAL A 28 -26.50 -17.21 15.32
C VAL A 28 -27.65 -16.19 15.41
N PRO A 29 -28.69 -16.45 16.22
CA PRO A 29 -29.83 -15.54 16.34
C PRO A 29 -29.44 -14.18 16.94
N LYS A 30 -30.25 -13.14 16.63
CA LYS A 30 -30.07 -11.76 17.13
C LYS A 30 -29.88 -11.64 18.64
N SER A 31 -30.45 -12.54 19.43
CA SER A 31 -30.29 -12.60 20.89
C SER A 31 -28.86 -12.84 21.37
N ALA A 32 -27.98 -13.34 20.49
CA ALA A 32 -26.56 -13.55 20.77
C ALA A 32 -25.72 -12.27 20.65
N PHE A 33 -26.32 -11.11 20.33
CA PHE A 33 -25.63 -9.83 20.27
C PHE A 33 -25.63 -9.10 21.62
N GLU A 34 -24.57 -8.35 21.88
CA GLU A 34 -24.42 -7.45 23.03
C GLU A 34 -24.17 -6.02 22.57
N GLU A 35 -24.53 -5.05 23.40
CA GLU A 35 -24.18 -3.65 23.16
C GLU A 35 -22.66 -3.51 23.16
N TYR A 36 -22.17 -2.82 22.14
CA TYR A 36 -20.75 -2.68 21.90
C TYR A 36 -20.41 -1.20 21.79
N GLU A 37 -19.76 -0.67 22.80
CA GLU A 37 -19.08 0.60 22.69
C GLU A 37 -17.72 0.37 22.01
N PRO A 38 -17.51 0.91 20.79
CA PRO A 38 -16.21 0.83 20.16
C PRO A 38 -15.21 1.60 21.01
N LYS A 39 -14.15 0.91 21.46
CA LYS A 39 -13.01 1.52 22.17
C LYS A 39 -12.18 2.49 21.31
N ILE A 40 -12.64 2.79 20.10
CA ILE A 40 -11.94 3.56 19.07
C ILE A 40 -12.91 4.62 18.53
N SER A 41 -12.48 5.88 18.45
CA SER A 41 -13.31 6.97 17.93
C SER A 41 -13.77 6.73 16.49
N GLU A 42 -14.97 7.20 16.14
CA GLU A 42 -15.54 7.00 14.79
C GLU A 42 -14.64 7.53 13.66
N SER A 43 -13.98 8.67 13.86
CA SER A 43 -13.04 9.23 12.88
C SER A 43 -11.86 8.31 12.62
N ARG A 44 -11.36 7.62 13.66
CA ARG A 44 -10.27 6.65 13.54
C ARG A 44 -10.77 5.37 12.87
N ARG A 45 -11.98 4.92 13.20
CA ARG A 45 -12.62 3.76 12.56
C ARG A 45 -12.84 3.98 11.06
N LYS A 46 -13.34 5.13 10.62
CA LYS A 46 -13.51 5.44 9.19
C LYS A 46 -12.20 5.36 8.40
N ILE A 47 -11.08 5.80 8.97
CA ILE A 47 -9.78 5.72 8.30
C ILE A 47 -9.26 4.27 8.24
N LEU A 48 -9.48 3.48 9.31
CA LEU A 48 -9.16 2.05 9.34
C LEU A 48 -10.03 1.23 8.37
N ASP A 49 -11.30 1.60 8.21
CA ASP A 49 -12.26 0.95 7.31
C ASP A 49 -12.02 1.37 5.85
N PHE A 50 -11.38 2.51 5.61
CA PHE A 50 -10.87 2.88 4.30
C PHE A 50 -9.66 2.00 3.96
N HIS A 51 -9.85 1.02 3.06
CA HIS A 51 -8.80 0.23 2.41
C HIS A 51 -7.83 1.06 1.54
N ILE A 52 -7.73 2.37 1.78
CA ILE A 52 -6.76 3.29 1.17
C ILE A 52 -5.33 2.79 1.43
N HIS A 53 -5.06 2.21 2.61
CA HIS A 53 -3.71 1.74 2.94
C HIS A 53 -3.23 0.60 2.02
N PRO A 54 -3.99 -0.49 1.76
CA PRO A 54 -3.66 -1.44 0.70
C PRO A 54 -3.49 -0.77 -0.67
N ILE A 55 -4.43 0.09 -1.07
CA ILE A 55 -4.44 0.69 -2.41
C ILE A 55 -3.18 1.54 -2.63
N LEU A 56 -2.87 2.46 -1.71
CA LEU A 56 -1.72 3.36 -1.83
C LEU A 56 -0.37 2.64 -1.76
N VAL A 57 -0.26 1.54 -1.00
CA VAL A 57 1.01 0.81 -0.90
C VAL A 57 1.29 -0.13 -2.07
N HIS A 58 0.25 -0.54 -2.80
CA HIS A 58 0.40 -1.39 -3.99
C HIS A 58 0.72 -0.60 -5.27
N PHE A 59 0.34 0.68 -5.36
CA PHE A 59 0.62 1.50 -6.54
C PHE A 59 2.12 1.62 -6.91
N PRO A 60 3.05 1.93 -5.97
CA PRO A 60 4.47 1.96 -6.30
C PRO A 60 4.99 0.63 -6.86
N GLN A 61 4.48 -0.48 -6.34
CA GLN A 61 4.87 -1.81 -6.80
C GLN A 61 4.38 -2.07 -8.22
N ALA A 62 3.12 -1.73 -8.52
CA ALA A 62 2.58 -1.87 -9.87
C ALA A 62 3.36 -1.05 -10.90
N PHE A 63 3.72 0.20 -10.56
CA PHE A 63 4.52 1.07 -11.41
C PHE A 63 5.92 0.50 -11.63
N SER A 64 6.60 0.07 -10.56
CA SER A 64 7.97 -0.46 -10.64
C SER A 64 8.04 -1.78 -11.40
N ILE A 65 7.07 -2.69 -11.20
CA ILE A 65 6.96 -3.92 -12.00
C ILE A 65 6.68 -3.61 -13.47
N SER A 66 5.77 -2.68 -13.77
CA SER A 66 5.45 -2.29 -15.15
C SER A 66 6.68 -1.69 -15.85
N LEU A 67 7.41 -0.80 -15.16
CA LEU A 67 8.69 -0.27 -15.63
C LEU A 67 9.69 -1.37 -15.94
N LEU A 68 9.79 -2.40 -15.10
CA LEU A 68 10.73 -3.50 -15.31
C LEU A 68 10.38 -4.25 -16.59
N PHE A 69 9.10 -4.59 -16.79
CA PHE A 69 8.67 -5.26 -18.01
C PHE A 69 8.91 -4.42 -19.26
N PHE A 70 8.57 -3.13 -19.25
CA PHE A 70 8.80 -2.27 -20.42
C PHE A 70 10.28 -2.11 -20.76
N ILE A 71 11.15 -1.95 -19.76
CA ILE A 71 12.60 -1.89 -19.98
C ILE A 71 13.09 -3.20 -20.59
N LEU A 72 12.68 -4.36 -20.04
CA LEU A 72 13.10 -5.66 -20.57
C LEU A 72 12.59 -5.88 -22.00
N ILE A 73 11.33 -5.56 -22.30
CA ILE A 73 10.79 -5.68 -23.66
C ILE A 73 11.60 -4.83 -24.63
N ASN A 74 11.93 -3.58 -24.28
CA ASN A 74 12.73 -2.73 -25.16
C ASN A 74 14.18 -3.24 -25.34
N LEU A 75 14.75 -3.90 -24.33
CA LEU A 75 16.10 -4.47 -24.42
C LEU A 75 16.14 -5.74 -25.29
N PHE A 76 15.14 -6.62 -25.19
CA PHE A 76 15.09 -7.86 -25.97
C PHE A 76 14.47 -7.68 -27.37
N PHE A 77 13.58 -6.70 -27.53
CA PHE A 77 12.83 -6.44 -28.77
C PHE A 77 12.85 -4.93 -29.12
N PRO A 78 14.02 -4.35 -29.44
CA PRO A 78 14.19 -2.90 -29.55
C PRO A 78 13.37 -2.21 -30.65
N ASN A 79 12.87 -2.97 -31.63
CA ASN A 79 12.04 -2.44 -32.73
C ASN A 79 10.54 -2.65 -32.49
N PHE A 80 10.14 -3.38 -31.44
CA PHE A 80 8.75 -3.66 -31.14
C PHE A 80 8.14 -2.51 -30.32
N LEU A 81 7.17 -1.78 -30.90
CA LEU A 81 6.47 -0.68 -30.22
C LEU A 81 7.41 0.30 -29.49
N ARG A 82 8.58 0.57 -30.10
CA ARG A 82 9.70 1.27 -29.44
C ARG A 82 9.26 2.61 -28.86
N THR A 83 8.56 3.41 -29.66
CA THR A 83 8.14 4.77 -29.26
C THR A 83 7.16 4.71 -28.09
N GLU A 84 6.18 3.82 -28.15
CA GLU A 84 5.15 3.63 -27.14
C GLU A 84 5.76 3.12 -25.82
N ILE A 85 6.70 2.18 -25.90
CA ILE A 85 7.38 1.62 -24.74
C ILE A 85 8.29 2.66 -24.09
N LEU A 86 9.11 3.38 -24.86
CA LEU A 86 9.98 4.44 -24.30
C LEU A 86 9.17 5.57 -23.67
N ASN A 87 8.05 5.98 -24.28
CA ASN A 87 7.13 6.97 -23.70
C ASN A 87 6.48 6.44 -22.42
N SER A 88 6.13 5.16 -22.37
CA SER A 88 5.57 4.53 -21.16
C SER A 88 6.61 4.50 -20.03
N ILE A 89 7.87 4.16 -20.33
CA ILE A 89 8.98 4.21 -19.37
C ILE A 89 9.15 5.64 -18.85
N TYR A 90 9.18 6.63 -19.74
CA TYR A 90 9.30 8.04 -19.38
C TYR A 90 8.20 8.47 -18.40
N ILE A 91 6.93 8.27 -18.76
CA ILE A 91 5.78 8.68 -17.94
C ILE A 91 5.78 7.97 -16.58
N LEU A 92 6.03 6.65 -16.57
CA LEU A 92 6.06 5.91 -15.32
C LEU A 92 7.22 6.34 -14.41
N SER A 93 8.41 6.61 -14.95
CA SER A 93 9.55 7.14 -14.19
C SER A 93 9.27 8.56 -13.64
N LEU A 94 8.50 9.38 -14.36
CA LEU A 94 8.08 10.70 -13.87
C LEU A 94 7.11 10.60 -12.69
N LEU A 95 6.16 9.66 -12.73
CA LEU A 95 5.11 9.54 -11.73
C LEU A 95 5.54 8.74 -10.49
N LEU A 96 6.49 7.80 -10.65
CA LEU A 96 6.93 6.91 -9.58
C LEU A 96 7.29 7.61 -8.26
N PRO A 97 8.11 8.69 -8.19
CA PRO A 97 8.47 9.30 -6.91
C PRO A 97 7.27 9.87 -6.15
N PHE A 98 6.28 10.41 -6.85
CA PHE A 98 5.07 10.95 -6.22
C PHE A 98 4.18 9.84 -5.68
N VAL A 99 4.07 8.74 -6.42
CA VAL A 99 3.33 7.55 -5.98
C VAL A 99 4.01 6.89 -4.77
N VAL A 100 5.35 6.78 -4.77
CA VAL A 100 6.13 6.29 -3.62
C VAL A 100 5.95 7.21 -2.41
N LEU A 101 5.99 8.53 -2.60
CA LEU A 101 5.78 9.50 -1.52
C LEU A 101 4.37 9.35 -0.92
N ALA A 102 3.33 9.28 -1.77
CA ALA A 102 1.96 9.08 -1.32
C ALA A 102 1.80 7.76 -0.53
N SER A 103 2.46 6.69 -0.99
CA SER A 103 2.50 5.40 -0.30
C SER A 103 3.16 5.49 1.08
N ILE A 104 4.29 6.18 1.22
CA ILE A 104 4.96 6.39 2.51
C ILE A 104 4.06 7.18 3.47
N LEU A 105 3.45 8.28 2.99
CA LEU A 105 2.55 9.11 3.80
C LEU A 105 1.33 8.31 4.27
N GLY A 106 0.67 7.58 3.36
CA GLY A 106 -0.42 6.66 3.70
C GLY A 106 0.02 5.55 4.66
N GLY A 107 1.27 5.09 4.50
CA GLY A 107 1.93 4.12 5.35
C GLY A 107 2.11 4.58 6.79
N LEU A 108 2.59 5.81 6.96
CA LEU A 108 2.83 6.46 8.25
C LEU A 108 1.52 6.78 8.98
N LEU A 109 0.51 7.25 8.24
CA LEU A 109 -0.81 7.55 8.80
C LEU A 109 -1.47 6.28 9.35
N ASP A 110 -1.52 5.20 8.57
CA ASP A 110 -2.06 3.91 9.04
C ASP A 110 -1.24 3.36 10.21
N GLY A 111 0.09 3.41 10.15
CA GLY A 111 0.95 2.95 11.23
C GLY A 111 0.71 3.70 12.55
N LYS A 112 0.57 5.03 12.49
CA LYS A 112 0.25 5.86 13.66
C LYS A 112 -1.14 5.53 14.20
N ILE A 113 -2.11 5.35 13.31
CA ILE A 113 -3.49 5.02 13.64
C ILE A 113 -3.60 3.61 14.22
N ARG A 114 -2.82 2.63 13.76
CA ARG A 114 -2.91 1.24 14.22
C ARG A 114 -2.12 0.99 15.50
N PHE A 115 -0.87 1.47 15.56
CA PHE A 115 0.06 1.10 16.63
C PHE A 115 0.28 2.20 17.67
N LYS A 116 -0.28 3.42 17.48
CA LYS A 116 -0.07 4.63 18.31
C LYS A 116 1.39 5.08 18.46
N LYS A 117 2.35 4.29 17.97
CA LYS A 117 3.79 4.51 18.07
C LYS A 117 4.43 4.19 16.72
N LEU A 118 5.33 5.07 16.26
CA LEU A 118 6.07 4.85 15.02
C LEU A 118 7.41 4.11 15.22
N ASN A 119 7.80 3.89 16.48
CA ASN A 119 9.10 3.35 16.85
C ASN A 119 9.17 1.81 16.91
N THR A 120 8.15 1.09 16.45
CA THR A 120 8.20 -0.38 16.43
C THR A 120 9.27 -0.85 15.43
N PRO A 121 10.00 -1.96 15.71
CA PRO A 121 11.09 -2.41 14.85
C PRO A 121 10.67 -2.62 13.38
N HIS A 122 9.49 -3.19 13.14
CA HIS A 122 8.97 -3.39 11.78
C HIS A 122 8.60 -2.09 11.08
N LEU A 123 8.03 -1.11 11.80
CA LEU A 123 7.67 0.17 11.18
C LEU A 123 8.90 1.02 10.87
N LYS A 124 9.93 1.00 11.72
CA LYS A 124 11.24 1.62 11.43
C LYS A 124 11.85 1.05 10.15
N LYS A 125 11.84 -0.29 10.00
CA LYS A 125 12.30 -0.95 8.76
C LYS A 125 11.48 -0.52 7.54
N LYS A 126 10.13 -0.43 7.65
CA LYS A 126 9.28 0.06 6.54
C LYS A 126 9.63 1.50 6.14
N ILE A 127 9.91 2.38 7.11
CA ILE A 127 10.30 3.77 6.84
C ILE A 127 11.65 3.83 6.11
N ILE A 128 12.66 3.10 6.60
CA ILE A 128 13.99 3.09 5.99
C ILE A 128 13.93 2.58 4.54
N VAL A 129 13.28 1.43 4.32
CA VAL A 129 13.17 0.84 2.97
C VAL A 129 12.32 1.74 2.06
N GLY A 130 11.26 2.36 2.59
CA GLY A 130 10.46 3.33 1.86
C GLY A 130 11.29 4.54 1.42
N ILE A 131 12.15 5.08 2.28
CA ILE A 131 13.04 6.20 1.94
C ILE A 131 14.05 5.78 0.86
N ILE A 132 14.63 4.58 0.95
CA ILE A 132 15.53 4.06 -0.09
C ILE A 132 14.80 4.00 -1.44
N PHE A 133 13.58 3.45 -1.47
CA PHE A 133 12.78 3.40 -2.69
C PHE A 133 12.47 4.81 -3.21
N LEU A 134 12.14 5.74 -2.32
CA LEU A 134 11.89 7.13 -2.70
C LEU A 134 13.13 7.76 -3.36
N ILE A 135 14.32 7.58 -2.79
CA ILE A 135 15.57 8.08 -3.38
C ILE A 135 15.81 7.47 -4.77
N LEU A 136 15.67 6.15 -4.91
CA LEU A 136 15.83 5.48 -6.21
C LEU A 136 14.85 6.04 -7.26
N SER A 137 13.59 6.27 -6.87
CA SER A 137 12.57 6.83 -7.76
C SER A 137 12.84 8.29 -8.16
N TRP A 138 13.37 9.11 -7.25
CA TRP A 138 13.79 10.48 -7.57
C TRP A 138 14.99 10.51 -8.51
N ILE A 139 15.94 9.59 -8.35
CA ILE A 139 17.07 9.52 -9.28
C ILE A 139 16.58 9.15 -10.69
N GLN A 140 15.65 8.21 -10.81
CA GLN A 140 15.02 7.88 -12.11
C GLN A 140 14.33 9.11 -12.71
N PHE A 141 13.50 9.80 -11.93
CA PHE A 141 12.82 11.02 -12.34
C PHE A 141 13.78 12.07 -12.89
N ILE A 142 14.88 12.34 -12.18
CA ILE A 142 15.86 13.34 -12.59
C ILE A 142 16.56 12.90 -13.88
N ILE A 143 16.97 11.63 -13.97
CA ILE A 143 17.71 11.13 -15.13
C ILE A 143 16.88 11.15 -16.40
N VAL A 144 15.61 10.75 -16.35
CA VAL A 144 14.75 10.77 -17.55
C VAL A 144 14.41 12.19 -18.01
N LEU A 145 14.47 13.20 -17.13
CA LEU A 145 14.31 14.60 -17.51
C LEU A 145 15.55 15.18 -18.20
N LEU A 146 16.74 14.68 -17.86
CA LEU A 146 18.00 15.24 -18.34
C LEU A 146 18.55 14.49 -19.56
N ILE A 147 18.27 13.20 -19.69
CA ILE A 147 18.86 12.32 -20.69
C ILE A 147 17.76 11.52 -21.38
N PRO A 148 17.79 11.40 -22.73
CA PRO A 148 16.88 10.54 -23.47
C PRO A 148 16.82 9.12 -22.88
N VAL A 149 15.60 8.59 -22.73
CA VAL A 149 15.35 7.30 -22.05
C VAL A 149 16.15 6.16 -22.65
N ASP A 150 16.28 6.13 -23.98
CA ASP A 150 17.01 5.09 -24.71
C ASP A 150 18.51 5.04 -24.37
N ALA A 151 19.12 6.18 -24.06
CA ALA A 151 20.51 6.27 -23.63
C ALA A 151 20.75 5.79 -22.19
N VAL A 152 19.70 5.68 -21.37
CA VAL A 152 19.80 5.37 -19.93
C VAL A 152 19.10 4.08 -19.52
N LEU A 153 18.63 3.26 -20.47
CA LEU A 153 17.86 2.03 -20.18
C LEU A 153 18.54 1.08 -19.19
N ILE A 154 19.85 0.85 -19.34
CA ILE A 154 20.60 -0.04 -18.44
C ILE A 154 20.66 0.54 -17.02
N TYR A 155 20.84 1.85 -16.90
CA TYR A 155 20.79 2.51 -15.60
C TYR A 155 19.40 2.38 -14.97
N LEU A 156 18.35 2.67 -15.75
CA LEU A 156 16.97 2.56 -15.31
C LEU A 156 16.62 1.13 -14.90
N LEU A 157 17.14 0.12 -15.60
CA LEU A 157 16.96 -1.29 -15.24
C LEU A 157 17.46 -1.58 -13.82
N PHE A 158 18.72 -1.25 -13.53
CA PHE A 158 19.32 -1.54 -12.22
C PHE A 158 18.69 -0.72 -11.10
N SER A 159 18.43 0.57 -11.36
CA SER A 159 17.73 1.42 -10.40
C SER A 159 16.33 0.89 -10.10
N ASN A 160 15.59 0.48 -11.13
CA ASN A 160 14.23 -0.03 -10.97
C ASN A 160 14.21 -1.42 -10.32
N LEU A 161 15.20 -2.28 -10.58
CA LEU A 161 15.34 -3.54 -9.87
C LEU A 161 15.49 -3.31 -8.36
N GLY A 162 16.25 -2.28 -7.95
CA GLY A 162 16.30 -1.83 -6.56
C GLY A 162 14.93 -1.43 -6.02
N GLY A 163 14.13 -0.71 -6.81
CA GLY A 163 12.74 -0.36 -6.50
C GLY A 163 11.83 -1.57 -6.30
N VAL A 164 11.87 -2.55 -7.22
CA VAL A 164 11.10 -3.80 -7.14
C VAL A 164 11.46 -4.59 -5.88
N LEU A 165 12.75 -4.69 -5.55
CA LEU A 165 13.21 -5.38 -4.34
C LEU A 165 12.74 -4.66 -3.07
N CYS A 166 12.81 -3.33 -3.04
CA CYS A 166 12.30 -2.54 -1.92
C CYS A 166 10.79 -2.75 -1.73
N GLY A 167 10.00 -2.62 -2.79
CA GLY A 167 8.56 -2.79 -2.72
C GLY A 167 8.13 -4.23 -2.38
N GLY A 168 8.85 -5.24 -2.89
CA GLY A 168 8.67 -6.63 -2.49
C GLY A 168 8.92 -6.86 -1.00
N TYR A 169 10.03 -6.33 -0.47
CA TYR A 169 10.36 -6.44 0.95
C TYR A 169 9.36 -5.68 1.84
N LEU A 170 8.89 -4.50 1.41
CA LEU A 170 7.82 -3.76 2.08
C LEU A 170 6.50 -4.55 2.11
N GLY A 171 6.18 -5.26 1.02
CA GLY A 171 5.03 -6.15 0.93
C GLY A 171 5.11 -7.32 1.92
N LEU A 172 6.28 -7.96 2.04
CA LEU A 172 6.53 -9.04 3.01
C LEU A 172 6.34 -8.56 4.45
N ILE A 173 6.94 -7.42 4.82
CA ILE A 173 6.74 -6.83 6.16
C ILE A 173 5.26 -6.45 6.35
N GLY A 174 4.61 -5.89 5.33
CA GLY A 174 3.18 -5.58 5.37
C GLY A 174 2.32 -6.81 5.69
N GLY A 175 2.57 -7.94 5.03
CA GLY A 175 1.89 -9.21 5.27
C GLY A 175 2.00 -9.69 6.72
N THR A 176 3.21 -9.62 7.31
CA THR A 176 3.42 -10.02 8.72
C THR A 176 2.69 -9.15 9.75
N LEU A 177 2.26 -7.94 9.37
CA LEU A 177 1.59 -6.98 10.26
C LEU A 177 0.06 -6.98 10.12
N LEU A 178 -0.51 -7.74 9.18
CA LEU A 178 -1.96 -7.81 8.96
C LEU A 178 -2.68 -8.40 10.18
N GLU A 179 -2.08 -9.40 10.82
CA GLU A 179 -2.63 -10.11 11.97
C GLU A 179 -2.30 -9.44 13.32
N ALA A 180 -1.30 -8.55 13.34
CA ALA A 180 -0.88 -7.82 14.54
C ALA A 180 -1.84 -6.65 14.84
N LYS A 181 -3.01 -6.94 15.42
CA LYS A 181 -3.84 -5.92 16.09
C LYS A 181 -3.49 -5.94 17.58
N LEU A 182 -2.82 -4.89 18.07
CA LEU A 182 -2.59 -4.73 19.50
C LEU A 182 -3.96 -4.68 20.23
N PRO A 183 -4.15 -5.45 21.31
CA PRO A 183 -5.33 -5.29 22.16
C PRO A 183 -5.32 -3.87 22.76
N ASN A 184 -6.50 -3.25 22.78
CA ASN A 184 -6.72 -1.90 23.32
C ASN A 184 -6.41 -1.83 24.81
#